data_AF-A0A948Q5Y1-F1
#
_entry.id   AF-A0A948Q5Y1-F1
#
_cell.length_a   1.000
_cell.length_b   1.000
_cell.length_c   1.000
_cell.angle_alpha   90.00
_cell.angle_beta   90.00
_cell.angle_gamma   90.00
#
_symmetry.space_group_name_H-M   'P 1'
#
loop_
_entity.id
_entity.type
_entity.pdbx_description
1 polymer ?
#
loop_
_entity_poly.entity_id
_entity_poly.type
_entity_poly.pdbx_seq_one_letter_code
_entity_poly.pdbx_strand_id
1 'polypeptide(L)'
;MKIMRTALMSMALILIAGQGLAQMDFDLVKVPDGDMLPLNFTTDKECPEKAVCCRVGNRNDWGYTIENFVSGGETYSYMWEVLPTCGFETGFYAFTAGMALNFGPEDVPVTLEVSAAFEETHLDGGQLKPGPVICESPIYSGTVTEPGYYRLIIPLKSANCACAEFGWYYAASITFHNRFENKPDLIVDYFPVGGTSWIDQGNGYYDLQQSYELPGEVKLLAKVDACSTPVADDQQSFGSLKALFR
;
A
#
# COMPACT_ATOMS: atom_id res chain seq x y z
N MET A 1 -8.22 -51.31 47.07
CA MET A 1 -9.26 -50.39 46.57
C MET A 1 -8.56 -49.37 45.69
N LYS A 2 -8.86 -49.36 44.38
CA LYS A 2 -8.11 -48.67 43.32
C LYS A 2 -8.76 -47.31 43.02
N ILE A 3 -8.06 -46.20 43.27
CA ILE A 3 -8.43 -44.87 42.73
C ILE A 3 -7.13 -44.14 42.40
N MET A 4 -6.65 -44.25 41.16
CA MET A 4 -5.64 -43.36 40.55
C MET A 4 -5.57 -43.67 39.06
N ARG A 5 -6.53 -43.17 38.27
CA ARG A 5 -6.52 -43.26 36.80
C ARG A 5 -7.13 -42.06 36.06
N THR A 6 -7.26 -40.90 36.71
CA THR A 6 -7.93 -39.74 36.12
C THR A 6 -7.08 -38.47 36.23
N ALA A 7 -5.83 -38.54 35.78
CA ALA A 7 -4.92 -37.38 35.75
C ALA A 7 -4.07 -37.30 34.46
N LEU A 8 -4.47 -37.99 33.38
CA LEU A 8 -3.70 -38.04 32.13
C LEU A 8 -4.47 -37.56 30.90
N MET A 9 -5.66 -36.98 31.07
CA MET A 9 -6.53 -36.58 29.94
C MET A 9 -6.75 -35.06 29.82
N SER A 10 -6.01 -34.25 30.58
CA SER A 10 -6.09 -32.77 30.50
C SER A 10 -4.82 -32.13 29.91
N MET A 11 -3.80 -32.93 29.57
CA MET A 11 -2.52 -32.41 29.06
C MET A 11 -2.35 -32.59 27.53
N ALA A 12 -3.39 -33.08 26.84
CA ALA A 12 -3.39 -33.28 25.39
C ALA A 12 -4.21 -32.21 24.61
N LEU A 13 -4.80 -31.22 25.30
CA LEU A 13 -5.61 -30.16 24.68
C LEU A 13 -4.93 -28.77 24.61
N ILE A 14 -3.63 -28.67 24.90
CA ILE A 14 -2.85 -27.41 24.79
C ILE A 14 -1.80 -27.50 23.65
N LEU A 15 -2.00 -28.38 22.67
CA LEU A 15 -1.06 -28.56 21.54
C LEU A 15 -1.67 -28.29 20.17
N ILE A 16 -2.88 -27.70 20.10
CA ILE A 16 -3.57 -27.39 18.82
C ILE A 16 -3.93 -25.90 18.70
N ALA A 17 -3.25 -25.00 19.43
CA ALA A 17 -3.36 -23.54 19.22
C ALA A 17 -2.09 -22.92 18.61
N GLY A 18 -1.17 -23.76 18.12
CA GLY A 18 0.05 -23.35 17.43
C GLY A 18 -0.05 -23.45 15.91
N GLN A 19 -1.26 -23.43 15.33
CA GLN A 19 -1.37 -23.07 13.92
C GLN A 19 -0.98 -21.59 13.88
N GLY A 20 0.26 -21.36 13.48
CA GLY A 20 0.74 -20.03 13.15
C GLY A 20 -0.36 -19.38 12.31
N LEU A 21 -0.89 -18.28 12.82
CA LEU A 21 -1.35 -17.23 11.93
C LEU A 21 -0.17 -17.08 10.98
N ALA A 22 -0.31 -17.60 9.76
CA ALA A 22 0.60 -17.29 8.70
C ALA A 22 0.56 -15.77 8.69
N GLN A 23 1.59 -15.17 9.29
CA GLN A 23 1.84 -13.75 9.26
C GLN A 23 1.78 -13.47 7.78
N MET A 24 0.68 -12.86 7.35
CA MET A 24 0.53 -12.55 5.95
C MET A 24 1.63 -11.51 5.73
N ASP A 25 2.73 -11.92 5.12
CA ASP A 25 3.90 -11.07 5.08
C ASP A 25 3.59 -9.86 4.19
N PHE A 26 3.82 -8.67 4.74
CA PHE A 26 4.09 -7.50 3.90
C PHE A 26 5.59 -7.51 3.60
N ASP A 27 5.99 -7.04 2.43
CA ASP A 27 7.41 -7.04 2.09
C ASP A 27 8.07 -5.80 2.67
N LEU A 28 9.02 -6.01 3.57
CA LEU A 28 9.93 -5.00 4.08
C LEU A 28 11.30 -5.21 3.44
N VAL A 29 11.58 -4.42 2.40
CA VAL A 29 12.74 -4.66 1.52
C VAL A 29 13.79 -3.58 1.73
N LYS A 30 14.95 -3.96 2.29
CA LYS A 30 16.12 -3.07 2.34
C LYS A 30 16.60 -2.75 0.93
N VAL A 31 16.83 -1.48 0.63
CA VAL A 31 17.34 -1.02 -0.66
C VAL A 31 18.86 -1.04 -0.62
N PRO A 32 19.55 -1.65 -1.59
CA PRO A 32 21.00 -1.61 -1.67
C PRO A 32 21.53 -0.17 -1.76
N ASP A 33 22.65 0.10 -1.09
CA ASP A 33 23.29 1.41 -1.13
C ASP A 33 23.61 1.82 -2.59
N GLY A 34 23.18 3.03 -2.97
CA GLY A 34 23.38 3.58 -4.32
C GLY A 34 22.23 3.30 -5.31
N ASP A 35 21.21 2.54 -4.90
CA ASP A 35 20.06 2.16 -5.73
C ASP A 35 18.80 2.96 -5.35
N MET A 36 18.97 4.28 -5.09
CA MET A 36 17.86 5.25 -4.93
C MET A 36 17.13 5.53 -6.26
N LEU A 37 16.95 4.48 -7.07
CA LEU A 37 16.14 4.50 -8.27
C LEU A 37 14.67 4.72 -7.88
N PRO A 38 13.85 5.28 -8.79
CA PRO A 38 12.43 5.51 -8.54
C PRO A 38 11.82 4.21 -8.02
N LEU A 39 10.86 4.31 -7.08
CA LEU A 39 10.18 3.17 -6.45
C LEU A 39 9.64 2.20 -7.53
N ASN A 40 10.52 1.31 -7.97
CA ASN A 40 10.24 0.30 -8.96
C ASN A 40 9.90 -0.92 -8.14
N PHE A 41 8.60 -1.16 -7.94
CA PHE A 41 8.15 -2.42 -7.34
C PHE A 41 8.45 -3.52 -8.33
N THR A 42 9.68 -4.01 -8.32
CA THR A 42 10.00 -5.37 -8.72
C THR A 42 9.87 -6.18 -7.45
N THR A 43 8.67 -6.69 -7.19
CA THR A 43 8.54 -7.86 -6.34
C THR A 43 8.17 -9.01 -7.25
N ASP A 44 8.91 -10.10 -7.09
CA ASP A 44 9.00 -11.29 -7.93
C ASP A 44 7.74 -12.18 -7.90
N LYS A 45 6.57 -11.59 -7.67
CA LYS A 45 5.30 -12.20 -8.06
C LYS A 45 4.83 -11.49 -9.31
N GLU A 46 5.21 -12.14 -10.41
CA GLU A 46 4.72 -11.96 -11.77
C GLU A 46 3.43 -11.18 -11.77
N CYS A 47 3.52 -9.96 -12.27
CA CYS A 47 2.40 -9.43 -13.02
C CYS A 47 2.07 -10.51 -14.06
N PRO A 48 0.99 -11.29 -13.88
CA PRO A 48 0.76 -12.45 -14.73
C PRO A 48 0.74 -11.92 -16.16
N GLU A 49 1.40 -12.58 -17.11
CA GLU A 49 1.68 -12.07 -18.46
C GLU A 49 0.45 -11.53 -19.25
N LYS A 50 -0.76 -11.66 -18.70
CA LYS A 50 -2.04 -11.17 -19.23
C LYS A 50 -2.63 -9.95 -18.51
N ALA A 51 -2.10 -9.55 -17.35
CA ALA A 51 -2.47 -8.34 -16.62
C ALA A 51 -1.39 -7.28 -16.84
N VAL A 52 -1.74 -6.09 -17.33
CA VAL A 52 -0.80 -4.99 -17.49
C VAL A 52 -0.71 -4.25 -16.16
N CYS A 53 0.15 -4.65 -15.22
CA CYS A 53 0.21 -3.99 -13.90
C CYS A 53 0.67 -2.54 -14.06
N CYS A 54 -0.22 -1.63 -13.67
CA CYS A 54 0.06 -0.21 -13.73
C CYS A 54 0.47 0.30 -12.36
N ARG A 55 1.34 1.31 -12.36
CA ARG A 55 1.81 1.96 -11.13
C ARG A 55 1.28 3.38 -11.12
N VAL A 56 0.66 3.75 -10.02
CA VAL A 56 0.04 5.05 -9.83
C VAL A 56 0.45 5.63 -8.49
N GLY A 57 0.59 6.95 -8.39
CA GLY A 57 1.18 7.62 -7.24
C GLY A 57 2.46 8.39 -7.60
N ASN A 58 3.33 8.65 -6.62
CA ASN A 58 4.53 9.44 -6.85
C ASN A 58 5.61 8.61 -7.58
N ARG A 59 5.78 8.86 -8.87
CA ARG A 59 6.72 8.18 -9.76
C ARG A 59 8.07 8.88 -9.93
N ASN A 60 8.26 10.05 -9.32
CA ASN A 60 9.51 10.80 -9.41
C ASN A 60 10.67 10.05 -8.73
N ASP A 61 11.90 10.45 -9.01
CA ASP A 61 13.06 9.91 -8.28
C ASP A 61 13.07 10.39 -6.82
N TRP A 62 13.82 9.70 -5.96
CA TRP A 62 13.99 10.13 -4.57
C TRP A 62 14.82 11.42 -4.54
N GLY A 63 14.39 12.39 -3.75
CA GLY A 63 15.02 13.71 -3.69
C GLY A 63 15.67 13.95 -2.34
N TYR A 64 14.87 13.88 -1.28
CA TYR A 64 15.30 14.28 0.07
C TYR A 64 14.85 13.29 1.14
N THR A 65 15.65 13.24 2.20
CA THR A 65 15.34 12.57 3.46
C THR A 65 14.95 13.64 4.48
N ILE A 66 13.74 13.55 5.03
CA ILE A 66 13.25 14.44 6.07
C ILE A 66 13.49 13.76 7.41
N GLU A 67 14.51 14.25 8.11
CA GLU A 67 15.02 13.61 9.32
C GLU A 67 13.98 13.59 10.45
N ASN A 68 13.92 12.48 11.20
CA ASN A 68 13.14 12.36 12.43
C ASN A 68 11.65 12.72 12.28
N PHE A 69 11.04 12.35 11.16
CA PHE A 69 9.70 12.82 10.81
C PHE A 69 8.58 11.86 11.22
N VAL A 70 8.74 10.57 10.94
CA VAL A 70 7.70 9.57 11.15
C VAL A 70 7.60 9.22 12.63
N SER A 71 6.54 9.69 13.27
CA SER A 71 6.29 9.56 14.71
C SER A 71 5.47 8.31 15.06
N GLY A 72 4.69 7.81 14.11
CA GLY A 72 3.77 6.70 14.31
C GLY A 72 2.48 7.11 15.03
N GLY A 73 1.43 6.30 14.88
CA GLY A 73 0.05 6.70 15.16
C GLY A 73 -0.50 7.70 14.15
N GLU A 74 -0.03 7.66 12.91
CA GLU A 74 -0.36 8.60 11.85
C GLU A 74 -0.53 7.90 10.50
N THR A 75 -1.25 8.54 9.59
CA THR A 75 -1.53 8.06 8.23
C THR A 75 -0.91 9.01 7.22
N TYR A 76 -0.11 8.48 6.31
CA TYR A 76 0.42 9.21 5.17
C TYR A 76 -0.35 8.83 3.92
N SER A 77 -0.79 9.81 3.16
CA SER A 77 -1.53 9.59 1.91
C SER A 77 -0.88 10.34 0.76
N TYR A 78 -0.90 9.71 -0.41
CA TYR A 78 -0.56 10.39 -1.65
C TYR A 78 -1.75 10.31 -2.61
N MET A 79 -2.12 11.45 -3.17
CA MET A 79 -3.22 11.61 -4.11
C MET A 79 -2.71 11.72 -5.54
N TRP A 80 -3.43 11.08 -6.46
CA TRP A 80 -3.15 11.19 -7.89
C TRP A 80 -4.44 11.12 -8.71
N GLU A 81 -4.38 11.70 -9.90
CA GLU A 81 -5.38 11.48 -10.94
C GLU A 81 -5.09 10.15 -11.65
N VAL A 82 -6.08 9.26 -11.75
CA VAL A 82 -5.91 8.04 -12.53
C VAL A 82 -6.36 8.28 -13.96
N LEU A 83 -5.39 8.43 -14.85
CA LEU A 83 -5.61 8.46 -16.28
C LEU A 83 -5.65 7.03 -16.85
N PRO A 84 -6.35 6.77 -17.99
CA PRO A 84 -6.42 5.47 -18.65
C PRO A 84 -5.10 5.07 -19.35
N THR A 85 -3.95 5.40 -18.75
CA THR A 85 -2.60 5.15 -19.29
C THR A 85 -2.19 3.69 -19.22
N CYS A 86 -2.97 2.87 -18.52
CA CYS A 86 -2.68 1.47 -18.23
C CYS A 86 -3.28 0.51 -19.27
N GLY A 87 -4.02 1.03 -20.26
CA GLY A 87 -4.71 0.21 -21.25
C GLY A 87 -5.93 -0.54 -20.70
N PHE A 88 -6.43 -0.17 -19.51
CA PHE A 88 -7.69 -0.72 -19.01
C PHE A 88 -8.84 0.17 -19.48
N GLU A 89 -9.92 -0.46 -19.96
CA GLU A 89 -11.07 0.28 -20.50
C GLU A 89 -12.23 0.36 -19.50
N THR A 90 -12.30 -0.55 -18.54
CA THR A 90 -13.48 -0.74 -17.67
C THR A 90 -13.28 -0.23 -16.25
N GLY A 91 -12.04 -0.01 -15.82
CA GLY A 91 -11.69 0.43 -14.47
C GLY A 91 -10.49 -0.33 -13.91
N PHE A 92 -10.16 -0.05 -12.66
CA PHE A 92 -9.01 -0.65 -11.98
C PHE A 92 -9.30 -0.92 -10.49
N TYR A 93 -8.53 -1.79 -9.86
CA TYR A 93 -8.49 -1.94 -8.41
C TYR A 93 -7.06 -1.83 -7.92
N ALA A 94 -6.86 -1.26 -6.73
CA ALA A 94 -5.57 -1.24 -6.05
C ALA A 94 -5.36 -2.54 -5.27
N PHE A 95 -4.17 -3.14 -5.38
CA PHE A 95 -3.86 -4.40 -4.69
C PHE A 95 -2.59 -4.34 -3.85
N THR A 96 -1.86 -3.23 -3.91
CA THR A 96 -0.68 -3.00 -3.08
C THR A 96 -0.47 -1.50 -2.95
N ALA A 97 -0.11 -1.03 -1.76
CA ALA A 97 0.47 0.29 -1.55
C ALA A 97 1.91 0.13 -1.05
N GLY A 98 2.76 1.12 -1.28
CA GLY A 98 4.06 1.11 -0.66
C GLY A 98 4.72 2.47 -0.57
N MET A 99 5.65 2.57 0.36
CA MET A 99 6.30 3.81 0.78
C MET A 99 7.78 3.56 1.05
N ALA A 100 8.61 4.57 0.84
CA ALA A 100 10.02 4.54 1.19
C ALA A 100 10.27 5.26 2.52
N LEU A 101 11.10 4.66 3.37
CA LEU A 101 11.59 5.22 4.64
C LEU A 101 13.09 5.01 4.76
N ASN A 102 13.76 5.82 5.59
CA ASN A 102 15.13 5.56 6.02
C ASN A 102 15.19 5.40 7.54
N PHE A 103 15.99 4.43 8.00
CA PHE A 103 16.17 4.11 9.41
C PHE A 103 17.62 4.35 9.80
N GLY A 104 17.86 5.23 10.75
CA GLY A 104 19.17 5.49 11.36
C GLY A 104 19.61 4.36 12.31
N PRO A 105 20.89 4.33 12.73
CA PRO A 105 21.40 3.36 13.70
C PRO A 105 20.66 3.36 15.04
N GLU A 106 20.12 4.51 15.46
CA GLU A 106 19.32 4.70 16.66
C GLU A 106 17.87 4.22 16.50
N ASP A 107 17.37 4.15 15.27
CA ASP A 107 15.99 3.72 14.99
C ASP A 107 15.82 2.20 15.07
N VAL A 108 16.91 1.44 15.13
CA VAL A 108 16.86 -0.03 15.03
C VAL A 108 17.40 -0.73 16.28
N PRO A 109 16.84 -1.90 16.66
CA PRO A 109 15.72 -2.58 16.00
C PRO A 109 14.38 -1.91 16.31
N VAL A 110 13.50 -1.83 15.30
CA VAL A 110 12.13 -1.32 15.46
C VAL A 110 11.13 -2.26 14.78
N THR A 111 10.05 -2.57 15.49
CA THR A 111 8.90 -3.25 14.92
C THR A 111 7.95 -2.21 14.37
N LEU A 112 7.51 -2.38 13.13
CA LEU A 112 6.49 -1.60 12.47
C LEU A 112 5.17 -2.34 12.59
N GLU A 113 4.09 -1.63 12.91
CA GLU A 113 2.72 -2.11 12.75
C GLU A 113 2.03 -1.22 11.70
N VAL A 114 1.77 -1.76 10.52
CA VAL A 114 1.34 -0.98 9.35
C VAL A 114 0.11 -1.55 8.67
N SER A 115 -0.74 -0.69 8.15
CA SER A 115 -1.79 -1.06 7.19
C SER A 115 -1.78 -0.11 6.00
N ALA A 116 -2.41 -0.52 4.91
CA ALA A 116 -2.62 0.32 3.73
C ALA A 116 -4.10 0.48 3.43
N ALA A 117 -4.47 1.60 2.84
CA ALA A 117 -5.80 1.88 2.34
C ALA A 117 -5.73 2.45 0.91
N PHE A 118 -6.83 2.24 0.18
CA PHE A 118 -7.15 2.93 -1.05
C PHE A 118 -8.46 3.70 -0.84
N GLU A 119 -8.45 4.99 -1.14
CA GLU A 119 -9.49 5.94 -0.76
C GLU A 119 -9.99 6.71 -1.97
N GLU A 120 -11.28 7.04 -1.95
CA GLU A 120 -11.81 8.14 -2.76
C GLU A 120 -11.21 9.47 -2.29
N THR A 121 -11.37 10.51 -3.09
CA THR A 121 -11.07 11.88 -2.65
C THR A 121 -12.35 12.68 -2.57
N HIS A 122 -12.36 13.69 -1.69
CA HIS A 122 -13.50 14.58 -1.55
C HIS A 122 -13.03 16.02 -1.40
N LEU A 123 -13.88 16.96 -1.79
CA LEU A 123 -13.58 18.39 -1.67
C LEU A 123 -13.89 18.86 -0.25
N ASP A 124 -12.88 19.37 0.44
CA ASP A 124 -13.02 20.00 1.76
C ASP A 124 -12.16 21.26 1.84
N GLY A 125 -12.76 22.36 2.29
CA GLY A 125 -12.05 23.65 2.40
C GLY A 125 -11.48 24.18 1.08
N GLY A 126 -12.01 23.75 -0.07
CA GLY A 126 -11.53 24.16 -1.41
C GLY A 126 -10.34 23.37 -1.94
N GLN A 127 -9.92 22.31 -1.25
CA GLN A 127 -8.89 21.37 -1.70
C GLN A 127 -9.43 19.95 -1.68
N LEU A 128 -9.01 19.11 -2.62
CA LEU A 128 -9.31 17.69 -2.57
C LEU A 128 -8.46 17.06 -1.46
N LYS A 129 -9.06 16.17 -0.66
CA LYS A 129 -8.40 15.44 0.43
C LYS A 129 -8.69 13.95 0.32
N PRO A 130 -7.86 13.07 0.92
CA PRO A 130 -8.23 11.67 1.08
C PRO A 130 -9.56 11.57 1.84
N GLY A 131 -10.41 10.63 1.43
CA GLY A 131 -11.81 10.55 1.80
C GLY A 131 -12.24 9.14 2.21
N PRO A 132 -13.47 8.73 1.86
CA PRO A 132 -13.95 7.39 2.19
C PRO A 132 -13.03 6.28 1.68
N VAL A 133 -12.74 5.31 2.55
CA VAL A 133 -11.94 4.13 2.21
C VAL A 133 -12.73 3.22 1.29
N ILE A 134 -12.17 2.95 0.10
CA ILE A 134 -12.68 1.96 -0.86
C ILE A 134 -12.29 0.56 -0.38
N CYS A 135 -11.02 0.39 0.00
CA CYS A 135 -10.53 -0.86 0.56
C CYS A 135 -9.31 -0.66 1.45
N GLU A 136 -9.14 -1.56 2.41
CA GLU A 136 -8.02 -1.53 3.35
C GLU A 136 -7.44 -2.93 3.57
N SER A 137 -6.18 -2.96 3.98
CA SER A 137 -5.49 -4.16 4.41
C SER A 137 -5.74 -4.42 5.91
N PRO A 138 -5.54 -5.65 6.41
CA PRO A 138 -5.34 -5.85 7.85
C PRO A 138 -4.07 -5.11 8.30
N ILE A 139 -3.86 -5.06 9.62
CA ILE A 139 -2.58 -4.64 10.20
C ILE A 139 -1.56 -5.76 10.00
N TYR A 140 -0.40 -5.38 9.48
CA TYR A 140 0.78 -6.19 9.33
C TYR A 140 1.85 -5.77 10.32
N SER A 141 2.71 -6.70 10.72
CA SER A 141 3.83 -6.41 11.61
C SER A 141 5.13 -6.95 11.02
N GLY A 142 6.23 -6.23 11.19
CA GLY A 142 7.55 -6.59 10.69
C GLY A 142 8.63 -5.76 11.35
N THR A 143 9.83 -6.31 11.48
CA THR A 143 10.92 -5.68 12.23
C THR A 143 12.05 -5.27 11.31
N VAL A 144 12.44 -3.99 11.38
CA VAL A 144 13.69 -3.48 10.82
C VAL A 144 14.80 -3.77 11.84
N THR A 145 15.80 -4.55 11.44
CA THR A 145 16.89 -4.97 12.33
C THR A 145 18.22 -4.25 12.08
N GLU A 146 18.32 -3.53 10.97
CA GLU A 146 19.55 -2.85 10.54
C GLU A 146 19.21 -1.47 9.97
N PRO A 147 20.12 -0.49 10.09
CA PRO A 147 19.90 0.82 9.50
C PRO A 147 19.93 0.76 7.96
N GLY A 148 19.34 1.77 7.33
CA GLY A 148 19.35 2.00 5.89
C GLY A 148 17.98 2.36 5.30
N TYR A 149 17.93 2.40 3.98
CA TYR A 149 16.71 2.68 3.22
C TYR A 149 15.86 1.43 3.07
N TYR A 150 14.55 1.56 3.27
CA TYR A 150 13.60 0.47 3.16
C TYR A 150 12.41 0.87 2.30
N ARG A 151 11.89 -0.12 1.56
CA ARG A 151 10.59 -0.05 0.89
C ARG A 151 9.62 -0.93 1.65
N LEU A 152 8.52 -0.33 2.09
CA LEU A 152 7.38 -1.01 2.66
C LEU A 152 6.42 -1.32 1.52
N ILE A 153 6.03 -2.58 1.35
CA ILE A 153 5.12 -3.02 0.31
C ILE A 153 3.99 -3.78 0.99
N ILE A 154 2.85 -3.11 1.10
CA ILE A 154 1.71 -3.58 1.88
C ILE A 154 0.63 -4.05 0.91
N PRO A 155 0.31 -5.36 0.88
CA PRO A 155 -0.76 -5.85 0.04
C PRO A 155 -2.12 -5.33 0.54
N LEU A 156 -2.90 -4.76 -0.36
CA LEU A 156 -4.32 -4.49 -0.14
C LEU A 156 -5.05 -5.82 -0.40
N LYS A 157 -5.93 -6.26 0.51
CA LYS A 157 -6.69 -7.50 0.32
C LYS A 157 -7.61 -7.34 -0.90
N SER A 158 -7.19 -7.88 -2.04
CA SER A 158 -7.87 -7.73 -3.33
C SER A 158 -9.31 -8.23 -3.37
N ALA A 159 -9.67 -9.20 -2.53
CA ALA A 159 -11.02 -9.79 -2.51
C ALA A 159 -12.14 -8.77 -2.17
N ASN A 160 -11.79 -7.62 -1.59
CA ASN A 160 -12.75 -6.60 -1.17
C ASN A 160 -12.53 -5.24 -1.87
N CYS A 161 -11.55 -5.12 -2.76
CA CYS A 161 -11.29 -3.83 -3.38
C CYS A 161 -12.24 -3.62 -4.56
N ALA A 162 -13.22 -2.73 -4.39
CA ALA A 162 -14.19 -2.40 -5.43
C ALA A 162 -13.49 -1.82 -6.67
N CYS A 163 -14.09 -2.04 -7.83
CA CYS A 163 -13.60 -1.45 -9.06
C CYS A 163 -13.74 0.07 -9.03
N ALA A 164 -12.65 0.78 -9.28
CA ALA A 164 -12.58 2.22 -9.40
C ALA A 164 -12.58 2.66 -10.86
N GLU A 165 -13.17 3.83 -11.11
CA GLU A 165 -13.28 4.45 -12.43
C GLU A 165 -12.08 5.36 -12.73
N PHE A 166 -11.74 5.49 -14.02
CA PHE A 166 -10.76 6.46 -14.49
C PHE A 166 -11.29 7.90 -14.51
N GLY A 167 -10.38 8.88 -14.55
CA GLY A 167 -10.73 10.30 -14.63
C GLY A 167 -11.09 10.95 -13.31
N TRP A 168 -10.85 10.24 -12.20
CA TRP A 168 -11.04 10.72 -10.83
C TRP A 168 -9.71 10.74 -10.07
N TYR A 169 -9.69 11.52 -8.98
CA TYR A 169 -8.59 11.54 -8.04
C TYR A 169 -8.84 10.51 -6.94
N TYR A 170 -7.80 9.74 -6.64
CA TYR A 170 -7.81 8.76 -5.55
C TYR A 170 -6.58 8.96 -4.67
N ALA A 171 -6.62 8.38 -3.48
CA ALA A 171 -5.49 8.34 -2.58
C ALA A 171 -5.11 6.89 -2.23
N ALA A 172 -3.83 6.66 -2.05
CA ALA A 172 -3.32 5.49 -1.35
C ALA A 172 -2.65 5.98 -0.09
N SER A 173 -2.87 5.21 0.97
CA SER A 173 -2.47 5.60 2.30
C SER A 173 -1.76 4.47 3.01
N ILE A 174 -0.81 4.82 3.86
CA ILE A 174 -0.15 3.91 4.78
C ILE A 174 -0.29 4.47 6.18
N THR A 175 -0.84 3.67 7.08
CA THR A 175 -1.01 3.99 8.49
C THR A 175 0.04 3.26 9.31
N PHE A 176 0.78 4.00 10.13
CA PHE A 176 1.67 3.45 11.15
C PHE A 176 0.91 3.44 12.47
N HIS A 177 0.59 2.24 12.99
CA HIS A 177 -0.27 2.08 14.17
C HIS A 177 0.49 2.28 15.49
N ASN A 178 1.74 1.83 15.52
CA ASN A 178 2.57 1.98 16.70
C ASN A 178 3.31 3.31 16.70
N ARG A 179 3.53 3.87 17.89
CA ARG A 179 4.39 5.05 18.08
C ARG A 179 5.85 4.63 18.15
N PHE A 180 6.72 5.43 17.55
CA PHE A 180 8.15 5.18 17.56
C PHE A 180 8.85 6.01 18.65
N GLU A 181 9.81 5.40 19.33
CA GLU A 181 10.67 6.11 20.30
C GLU A 181 11.65 7.02 19.57
N ASN A 182 12.34 6.46 18.57
CA ASN A 182 13.15 7.19 17.59
C ASN A 182 12.41 7.19 16.26
N LYS A 183 12.41 8.32 15.56
CA LYS A 183 11.52 8.57 14.43
C LYS A 183 12.26 8.27 13.12
N PRO A 184 11.81 7.28 12.33
CA PRO A 184 12.38 7.07 11.01
C PRO A 184 12.24 8.32 10.14
N ASP A 185 13.15 8.45 9.18
CA ASP A 185 13.12 9.54 8.24
C ASP A 185 12.09 9.27 7.13
N LEU A 186 11.39 10.33 6.73
CA LEU A 186 10.47 10.31 5.61
C LEU A 186 11.23 10.57 4.31
N ILE A 187 11.01 9.75 3.28
CA ILE A 187 11.57 10.00 1.95
C ILE A 187 10.57 10.76 1.09
N VAL A 188 11.02 11.85 0.48
CA VAL A 188 10.27 12.67 -0.48
C VAL A 188 11.02 12.78 -1.81
N ASP A 189 10.33 13.17 -2.87
CA ASP A 189 10.98 13.56 -4.13
C ASP A 189 11.55 14.99 -4.04
N TYR A 190 11.83 15.61 -5.19
CA TYR A 190 12.41 16.96 -5.29
C TYR A 190 11.45 17.99 -5.90
N PHE A 191 10.16 17.67 -6.02
CA PHE A 191 9.14 18.52 -6.62
C PHE A 191 8.01 18.77 -5.63
N PRO A 192 8.03 19.89 -4.89
CA PRO A 192 6.97 20.18 -3.95
C PRO A 192 5.69 20.56 -4.71
N VAL A 193 4.62 19.81 -4.49
CA VAL A 193 3.28 20.11 -5.01
C VAL A 193 2.29 20.10 -3.85
N GLY A 194 1.54 21.20 -3.71
CA GLY A 194 0.46 21.28 -2.74
C GLY A 194 -0.74 20.43 -3.16
N GLY A 195 -1.41 19.82 -2.21
CA GLY A 195 -2.64 19.07 -2.39
C GLY A 195 -2.46 17.61 -2.82
N THR A 196 -1.23 17.10 -2.86
CA THR A 196 -0.95 15.71 -3.27
C THR A 196 -0.48 14.83 -2.11
N SER A 197 0.31 15.37 -1.19
CA SER A 197 0.87 14.63 -0.06
C SER A 197 0.22 15.06 1.25
N TRP A 198 -0.36 14.11 1.97
CA TRP A 198 -1.16 14.38 3.17
C TRP A 198 -0.68 13.56 4.36
N ILE A 199 -0.92 14.09 5.56
CA ILE A 199 -0.74 13.39 6.82
C ILE A 199 -1.96 13.56 7.72
N ASP A 200 -2.46 12.48 8.33
CA ASP A 200 -3.45 12.53 9.40
C ASP A 200 -2.84 12.03 10.71
N GLN A 201 -2.90 12.87 11.75
CA GLN A 201 -2.40 12.60 13.09
C GLN A 201 -3.52 12.42 14.13
N GLY A 202 -4.73 12.06 13.66
CA GLY A 202 -5.93 11.85 14.46
C GLY A 202 -6.90 13.04 14.53
N ASN A 203 -6.63 14.10 13.77
CA ASN A 203 -7.46 15.32 13.72
C ASN A 203 -7.84 15.71 12.29
N GLY A 204 -7.68 14.79 11.33
CA GLY A 204 -7.91 15.01 9.92
C GLY A 204 -6.62 15.28 9.14
N TYR A 205 -6.77 15.35 7.82
CA TYR A 205 -5.66 15.47 6.88
C TYR A 205 -5.10 16.89 6.78
N TYR A 206 -3.78 16.98 6.89
CA TYR A 206 -2.95 18.16 6.67
C TYR A 206 -2.10 17.97 5.41
N ASP A 207 -2.08 18.98 4.55
CA ASP A 207 -1.19 19.01 3.39
C ASP A 207 0.25 19.16 3.90
N LEU A 208 1.11 18.19 3.57
CA LEU A 208 2.50 18.16 4.01
C LEU A 208 3.33 19.31 3.43
N GLN A 209 3.03 19.76 2.20
CA GLN A 209 3.70 20.91 1.61
C GLN A 209 3.28 22.20 2.31
N GLN A 210 1.98 22.42 2.56
CA GLN A 210 1.50 23.67 3.17
C GLN A 210 1.79 23.73 4.68
N SER A 211 1.75 22.59 5.38
CA SER A 211 1.84 22.55 6.84
C SER A 211 3.27 22.41 7.35
N TYR A 212 4.14 21.74 6.57
CA TYR A 212 5.53 21.45 6.96
C TYR A 212 6.57 21.97 5.96
N GLU A 213 6.15 22.62 4.87
CA GLU A 213 7.03 23.17 3.83
C GLU A 213 8.02 22.12 3.27
N LEU A 214 7.56 20.86 3.13
CA LEU A 214 8.42 19.79 2.63
C LEU A 214 8.94 20.14 1.22
N PRO A 215 10.21 19.80 0.92
CA PRO A 215 10.85 20.12 -0.35
C PRO A 215 10.39 19.22 -1.52
N GLY A 216 9.47 18.29 -1.27
CA GLY A 216 8.96 17.35 -2.26
C GLY A 216 7.72 16.62 -1.77
N GLU A 217 7.17 15.79 -2.64
CA GLU A 217 6.03 14.92 -2.38
C GLU A 217 6.46 13.61 -1.71
N VAL A 218 5.60 13.05 -0.87
CA VAL A 218 5.86 11.76 -0.22
C VAL A 218 6.08 10.67 -1.27
N LYS A 219 7.10 9.83 -1.04
CA LYS A 219 7.38 8.66 -1.88
C LYS A 219 6.42 7.51 -1.56
N LEU A 220 5.16 7.66 -1.98
CA LEU A 220 4.11 6.64 -1.88
C LEU A 220 3.53 6.33 -3.25
N LEU A 221 3.28 5.04 -3.52
CA LEU A 221 2.50 4.62 -4.68
C LEU A 221 1.63 3.40 -4.39
N ALA A 222 0.73 3.14 -5.33
CA ALA A 222 -0.04 1.92 -5.42
C ALA A 222 0.26 1.16 -6.73
N LYS A 223 0.13 -0.17 -6.64
CA LYS A 223 -0.05 -1.02 -7.81
C LYS A 223 -1.54 -1.22 -8.05
N VAL A 224 -1.94 -1.11 -9.32
CA VAL A 224 -3.32 -1.30 -9.76
C VAL A 224 -3.39 -2.31 -10.91
N ASP A 225 -4.52 -3.00 -10.99
CA ASP A 225 -4.83 -3.99 -12.03
C ASP A 225 -6.27 -3.79 -12.55
N ALA A 226 -6.56 -4.31 -13.75
CA ALA A 226 -7.85 -4.21 -14.40
C ALA A 226 -8.93 -5.01 -13.65
N CYS A 227 -10.10 -4.40 -13.45
CA CYS A 227 -11.24 -5.09 -12.81
C CYS A 227 -11.79 -6.25 -13.63
N SER A 228 -11.62 -6.19 -14.95
CA SER A 228 -11.97 -7.25 -15.88
C SER A 228 -10.84 -7.41 -16.89
N THR A 229 -10.43 -8.65 -17.17
CA THR A 229 -9.63 -8.91 -18.37
C THR A 229 -10.41 -8.40 -19.58
N PRO A 230 -9.79 -7.66 -20.53
CA PRO A 230 -10.46 -7.30 -21.77
C PRO A 230 -11.03 -8.59 -22.38
N VAL A 231 -12.35 -8.60 -22.63
CA VAL A 231 -12.92 -9.67 -23.45
C VAL A 231 -12.27 -9.50 -24.81
N ALA A 232 -11.60 -10.55 -25.31
CA ALA A 232 -11.05 -10.50 -26.65
C ALA A 232 -12.17 -10.05 -27.61
N ASP A 233 -11.92 -9.00 -28.38
CA ASP A 233 -12.84 -8.54 -29.42
C ASP A 233 -12.96 -9.68 -30.42
N ASP A 234 -13.97 -10.53 -30.21
CA ASP A 234 -14.31 -11.61 -31.11
C ASP A 234 -14.94 -10.94 -32.33
N GLN A 235 -14.10 -10.38 -33.20
CA GLN A 235 -14.48 -9.77 -34.50
C GLN A 235 -15.04 -10.81 -35.48
N GLN A 236 -15.61 -11.89 -34.96
CA GLN A 236 -16.58 -12.68 -35.68
C GLN A 236 -17.79 -11.79 -35.96
N SER A 237 -17.79 -11.20 -37.16
CA SER A 237 -18.91 -10.48 -37.71
C SER A 237 -20.22 -11.21 -37.38
N PHE A 238 -21.29 -10.49 -37.07
CA PHE A 238 -22.65 -11.03 -36.88
C PHE A 238 -23.11 -12.02 -37.98
N GLY A 239 -22.41 -12.10 -39.11
CA GLY A 239 -22.59 -13.11 -40.15
C GLY A 239 -22.32 -14.56 -39.74
N SER A 240 -21.43 -14.85 -38.78
CA SER A 240 -21.15 -16.23 -38.33
C SER A 240 -22.17 -16.76 -37.29
N LEU A 241 -22.84 -15.88 -36.55
CA LEU A 241 -23.88 -16.25 -35.58
C LEU A 241 -25.22 -16.66 -36.23
N LYS A 242 -25.45 -16.33 -37.51
CA LYS A 242 -26.67 -16.71 -38.24
C LYS A 242 -26.74 -18.20 -38.64
N ALA A 243 -25.71 -19.00 -38.38
CA ALA A 243 -25.69 -20.42 -38.73
C ALA A 243 -26.29 -21.36 -37.64
N LEU A 244 -26.61 -20.85 -36.45
CA LEU A 244 -27.16 -21.65 -35.34
C LEU A 244 -28.69 -21.81 -35.36
N PHE A 245 -29.37 -21.24 -36.35
CA PHE A 245 -30.79 -21.50 -36.62
C PHE A 245 -30.97 -21.98 -38.06
N ARG A 246 -30.77 -23.30 -38.26
CA ARG A 246 -31.40 -24.06 -39.33
C ARG A 246 -31.82 -25.42 -38.80
#